data_AF-A0A1J4KQ45-F1
#
_entry.id   AF-A0A1J4KQ45-F1
#
_cell.length_a   1.000
_cell.length_b   1.000
_cell.length_c   1.000
_cell.angle_alpha   90.00
_cell.angle_beta   90.00
_cell.angle_gamma   90.00
#
_symmetry.space_group_name_H-M   'P 1'
#
loop_
_entity.id
_entity.type
_entity.pdbx_description
1 polymer ?
#
loop_
_entity_poly.entity_id
_entity_poly.type
_entity_poly.pdbx_seq_one_letter_code
_entity_poly.pdbx_strand_id
1 'polypeptide(L)'
;MPFINSKIYQVNISELETTETITLSSEAASSSSARSIINLQNQIIDQSQSIRNYIREHQTNKKSETFAVLESLFQLFQSEVSMNLSLRNAIIYERRLRENIEKNQDGVSSLFSEINSLTGFRIESFSQIIELIQTFIHQIKEQKIQINNMSKQNECEELAQQSRNLINKAKKKIEKRNAIIQVKNEQLIEANEKIEKLKNEMDQSNNIINKQRNAIKELQLQQIDAQKNIKKDSSIAKNQLGKEVETLENELHFQKQKYHMKLKKIMDEYDQKEIQYQDQINILNQKINDNVNLRYIAKLKKKNKNLQCIVSDLQEEANKYCYTNNKYMKRNQYKNAYYSLQDNSLMQKLQNFDHQFIDNKYGLNSIEMFQLRIQKLENKLVRQKKISNDLLLENEKLHQQIRLKAGCQWSCSSIKDAFLNIQELLGLDPNTSPRDTFSAVSSVVCRLHNCI
;
A
#
# COMPACT_ATOMS: atom_id res chain seq x y z
N MET A 1 31.73 85.40 -71.24
CA MET A 1 30.38 85.96 -70.99
C MET A 1 29.53 84.95 -70.23
N PRO A 2 29.51 84.99 -68.89
CA PRO A 2 28.42 84.49 -68.08
C PRO A 2 27.59 85.65 -67.51
N PHE A 3 26.30 85.40 -67.39
CA PHE A 3 25.22 86.32 -67.02
C PHE A 3 25.45 87.03 -65.67
N ILE A 4 25.37 88.37 -65.68
CA ILE A 4 25.20 89.19 -64.48
C ILE A 4 23.74 89.05 -64.04
N ASN A 5 23.52 88.27 -62.98
CA ASN A 5 22.23 88.16 -62.33
C ASN A 5 22.10 89.35 -61.37
N SER A 6 21.68 90.52 -61.87
CA SER A 6 21.45 91.71 -61.03
C SER A 6 20.16 91.55 -60.25
N LYS A 7 20.19 90.75 -59.18
CA LYS A 7 19.27 90.95 -58.07
C LYS A 7 19.57 92.34 -57.52
N ILE A 8 18.67 93.28 -57.77
CA ILE A 8 18.60 94.55 -57.06
C ILE A 8 18.43 94.14 -55.59
N TYR A 9 19.53 94.18 -54.85
CA TYR A 9 19.52 93.96 -53.41
C TYR A 9 18.63 95.06 -52.82
N GLN A 10 17.46 94.68 -52.31
CA GLN A 10 16.82 95.44 -51.25
C GLN A 10 17.76 95.37 -50.06
N VAL A 11 18.75 96.26 -50.03
CA VAL A 11 19.67 96.39 -48.91
C VAL A 11 18.86 96.97 -47.76
N ASN A 12 18.46 96.08 -46.87
CA ASN A 12 17.86 96.44 -45.61
C ASN A 12 18.95 97.14 -44.80
N ILE A 13 18.89 98.45 -44.62
CA ILE A 13 19.90 99.22 -43.83
C ILE A 13 20.10 98.62 -42.42
N SER A 14 19.10 97.88 -41.92
CA SER A 14 19.18 97.13 -40.65
C SER A 14 20.23 96.00 -40.65
N GLU A 15 20.66 95.50 -41.81
CA GLU A 15 21.70 94.47 -41.93
C GLU A 15 23.12 95.07 -42.09
N LEU A 16 23.24 96.37 -42.37
CA LEU A 16 24.54 97.06 -42.44
C LEU A 16 25.14 97.39 -41.06
N GLU A 17 24.36 97.29 -39.98
CA GLU A 17 24.84 97.55 -38.61
C GLU A 17 25.74 96.44 -38.04
N THR A 18 25.80 95.27 -38.68
CA THR A 18 26.54 94.11 -38.15
C THR A 18 27.81 93.76 -38.94
N THR A 19 28.19 94.55 -39.93
CA THR A 19 29.44 94.36 -40.67
C THR A 19 30.34 95.58 -40.54
N GLU A 20 31.42 95.37 -39.78
CA GLU A 20 32.62 96.20 -39.74
C GLU A 20 32.39 97.70 -39.55
N THR A 21 32.48 98.14 -38.29
CA THR A 21 32.98 99.47 -37.95
C THR A 21 34.17 99.74 -38.88
N ILE A 22 34.04 100.75 -39.76
CA ILE A 22 35.06 101.17 -40.73
C ILE A 22 36.31 101.55 -39.93
N THR A 23 37.12 100.55 -39.62
CA THR A 23 38.43 100.66 -39.00
C THR A 23 39.39 100.73 -40.16
N LEU A 24 39.55 101.94 -40.68
CA LEU A 24 40.68 102.27 -41.54
C LEU A 24 41.96 101.95 -40.77
N SER A 25 42.90 101.30 -41.45
CA SER A 25 44.25 101.05 -40.93
C SER A 25 44.88 102.37 -40.47
N SER A 26 45.68 102.27 -39.41
CA SER A 26 46.14 103.36 -38.55
C SER A 26 46.96 104.47 -39.22
N GLU A 27 47.23 104.42 -40.52
CA GLU A 27 48.06 105.40 -41.22
C GLU A 27 47.27 106.49 -41.98
N ALA A 28 46.01 106.23 -42.36
CA ALA A 28 45.16 107.25 -42.99
C ALA A 28 44.28 108.03 -41.98
N ALA A 29 44.24 107.58 -40.73
CA ALA A 29 43.43 108.19 -39.65
C ALA A 29 44.05 109.46 -39.04
N SER A 30 45.13 109.98 -39.62
CA SER A 30 45.91 111.12 -39.09
C SER A 30 45.52 112.48 -39.70
N SER A 31 44.63 112.52 -40.69
CA SER A 31 44.07 113.79 -41.17
C SER A 31 42.75 114.10 -40.45
N SER A 32 42.62 115.31 -39.88
CA SER A 32 41.39 115.75 -39.20
C SER A 32 40.15 115.68 -40.11
N SER A 33 40.37 115.77 -41.42
CA SER A 33 39.33 115.65 -42.45
C SER A 33 38.71 114.24 -42.53
N ALA A 34 39.50 113.17 -42.45
CA ALA A 34 38.98 111.80 -42.58
C ALA A 34 38.08 111.40 -41.39
N ARG A 35 38.44 111.79 -40.16
CA ARG A 35 37.59 111.56 -38.98
C ARG A 35 36.29 112.37 -39.03
N SER A 36 36.35 113.60 -39.53
CA SER A 36 35.16 114.44 -39.74
C SER A 36 34.18 113.77 -40.71
N ILE A 37 34.67 113.20 -41.82
CA ILE A 37 33.83 112.49 -42.80
C ILE A 37 33.17 111.25 -42.19
N ILE A 38 33.90 110.45 -41.42
CA ILE A 38 33.34 109.25 -40.76
C ILE A 38 32.25 109.65 -39.75
N ASN A 39 32.50 110.70 -38.96
CA ASN A 39 31.51 111.20 -38.00
C ASN A 39 30.25 111.71 -38.70
N LEU A 40 30.38 112.45 -39.81
CA LEU A 40 29.27 112.88 -40.64
C LEU A 40 28.47 111.70 -41.20
N GLN A 41 29.15 110.64 -41.66
CA GLN A 41 28.46 109.44 -42.16
C GLN A 41 27.65 108.75 -41.07
N ASN A 42 28.21 108.60 -39.87
CA ASN A 42 27.48 108.00 -38.75
C ASN A 42 26.26 108.84 -38.36
N GLN A 43 26.41 110.17 -38.32
CA GLN A 43 25.28 111.07 -38.08
C GLN A 43 24.18 110.93 -39.14
N ILE A 44 24.54 110.80 -40.42
CA ILE A 44 23.58 110.58 -41.51
C ILE A 44 22.83 109.26 -41.31
N ILE A 45 23.52 108.19 -40.89
CA ILE A 45 22.92 106.89 -40.61
C ILE A 45 21.96 106.98 -39.42
N ASP A 46 22.37 107.60 -38.31
CA ASP A 46 21.56 107.76 -37.10
C ASP A 46 20.29 108.60 -37.37
N GLN A 47 20.45 109.68 -38.15
CA GLN A 47 19.31 110.49 -38.59
C GLN A 47 18.38 109.69 -39.50
N SER A 48 18.93 108.88 -40.40
CA SER A 48 18.12 108.01 -41.26
C SER A 48 17.29 107.03 -40.42
N GLN A 49 17.86 106.40 -39.39
CA GLN A 49 17.13 105.48 -38.51
C GLN A 49 16.02 106.21 -37.77
N SER A 50 16.28 107.42 -37.28
CA SER A 50 15.29 108.25 -36.59
C SER A 50 14.09 108.57 -37.50
N ILE A 51 14.35 108.96 -38.76
CA ILE A 51 13.30 109.21 -39.76
C ILE A 51 12.54 107.92 -40.10
N ARG A 52 13.24 106.79 -40.23
CA ARG A 52 12.62 105.48 -40.47
C ARG A 52 11.67 105.09 -39.36
N ASN A 53 12.09 105.26 -38.11
CA ASN A 53 11.25 104.94 -36.95
C ASN A 53 10.02 105.84 -36.91
N TYR A 54 10.20 107.14 -37.18
CA TYR A 54 9.08 108.08 -37.31
C TYR A 54 8.08 107.64 -38.39
N ILE A 55 8.56 107.29 -39.60
CA ILE A 55 7.69 106.81 -40.69
C ILE A 55 6.96 105.52 -40.28
N ARG A 56 7.66 104.56 -39.68
CA ARG A 56 7.09 103.28 -39.24
C ARG A 56 6.01 103.45 -38.16
N GLU A 57 6.24 104.30 -37.17
CA GLU A 57 5.26 104.59 -36.11
C GLU A 57 3.99 105.24 -36.66
N HIS A 58 4.11 106.02 -37.74
CA HIS A 58 3.01 106.79 -38.31
C HIS A 58 2.34 106.13 -39.53
N GLN A 59 2.84 104.97 -39.99
CA GLN A 59 2.31 104.21 -41.14
C GLN A 59 0.85 103.76 -40.94
N THR A 60 0.39 103.51 -39.72
CA THR A 60 -0.96 103.00 -39.45
C THR A 60 -2.05 104.07 -39.48
N ASN A 61 -1.70 105.36 -39.43
CA ASN A 61 -2.65 106.42 -39.09
C ASN A 61 -2.92 107.48 -40.17
N LYS A 62 -2.33 107.44 -41.38
CA LYS A 62 -2.63 108.43 -42.44
C LYS A 62 -2.52 107.90 -43.86
N LYS A 63 -3.60 108.08 -44.64
CA LYS A 63 -3.67 107.97 -46.12
C LYS A 63 -3.39 109.32 -46.82
N SER A 64 -2.59 110.22 -46.25
CA SER A 64 -2.34 111.52 -46.88
C SER A 64 -1.25 111.39 -47.95
N GLU A 65 -1.51 111.89 -49.15
CA GLU A 65 -0.59 111.86 -50.29
C GLU A 65 0.80 112.43 -49.95
N THR A 66 0.85 113.47 -49.11
CA THR A 66 2.11 114.07 -48.62
C THR A 66 2.96 113.09 -47.80
N PHE A 67 2.34 112.14 -47.09
CA PHE A 67 3.07 111.13 -46.32
C PHE A 67 3.63 110.04 -47.23
N ALA A 68 2.89 109.66 -48.28
CA ALA A 68 3.39 108.74 -49.30
C ALA A 68 4.58 109.34 -50.08
N VAL A 69 4.57 110.65 -50.35
CA VAL A 69 5.71 111.37 -50.94
C VAL A 69 6.92 111.35 -50.00
N LEU A 70 6.73 111.60 -48.70
CA LEU A 70 7.80 111.50 -47.70
C LEU A 70 8.40 110.09 -47.64
N GLU A 71 7.56 109.06 -47.62
CA GLU A 71 8.00 107.66 -47.61
C GLU A 71 8.79 107.32 -48.87
N SER A 72 8.33 107.76 -50.05
CA SER A 72 9.02 107.55 -51.32
C SER A 72 10.37 108.27 -51.38
N LEU A 73 10.43 109.54 -50.97
CA LEU A 73 11.68 110.31 -50.90
C LEU A 73 12.67 109.67 -49.93
N PHE A 74 12.17 109.18 -48.79
CA PHE A 74 13.01 108.51 -47.82
C PHE A 74 13.51 107.15 -48.33
N GLN A 75 12.70 106.38 -49.05
CA GLN A 75 13.17 105.16 -49.73
C GLN A 75 14.25 105.44 -50.78
N LEU A 76 14.10 106.52 -51.57
CA LEU A 76 15.15 106.96 -52.52
C LEU A 76 16.44 107.33 -51.80
N PHE A 77 16.35 108.11 -50.71
CA PHE A 77 17.49 108.45 -49.88
C PHE A 77 18.18 107.19 -49.32
N GLN A 78 17.42 106.22 -48.82
CA GLN A 78 17.97 104.95 -48.33
C GLN A 78 18.71 104.16 -49.43
N SER A 79 18.12 104.10 -50.63
CA SER A 79 18.74 103.46 -51.78
C SER A 79 20.07 104.14 -52.14
N GLU A 80 20.10 105.47 -52.17
CA GLU A 80 21.29 106.25 -52.51
C GLU A 80 22.41 106.08 -51.48
N VAL A 81 22.07 106.13 -50.19
CA VAL A 81 23.04 105.92 -49.09
C VAL A 81 23.61 104.50 -49.15
N SER A 82 22.75 103.49 -49.34
CA SER A 82 23.17 102.10 -49.47
C SER A 82 24.12 101.90 -50.67
N MET A 83 23.77 102.44 -51.83
CA MET A 83 24.62 102.35 -53.02
C MET A 83 25.97 103.02 -52.81
N ASN A 84 25.99 104.20 -52.20
CA ASN A 84 27.24 104.90 -51.86
C ASN A 84 28.11 104.11 -50.90
N LEU A 85 27.54 103.49 -49.87
CA LEU A 85 28.28 102.64 -48.92
C LEU A 85 28.85 101.40 -49.63
N SER A 86 28.05 100.74 -50.46
CA SER A 86 28.47 99.58 -51.25
C SER A 86 29.64 99.91 -52.18
N LEU A 87 29.57 101.04 -52.90
CA LEU A 87 30.66 101.52 -53.76
C LEU A 87 31.95 101.79 -52.97
N ARG A 88 31.85 102.44 -51.81
CA ARG A 88 33.02 102.69 -50.95
C ARG A 88 33.66 101.38 -50.48
N ASN A 89 32.85 100.41 -50.05
CA ASN A 89 33.35 99.11 -49.63
C ASN A 89 34.04 98.37 -50.77
N ALA A 90 33.47 98.41 -51.99
CA ALA A 90 34.09 97.82 -53.17
C ALA A 90 35.45 98.47 -53.50
N ILE A 91 35.55 99.80 -53.41
CA ILE A 91 36.82 100.53 -53.64
C ILE A 91 37.86 100.16 -52.58
N ILE A 92 37.46 100.08 -51.30
CA ILE A 92 38.38 99.69 -50.21
C ILE A 92 38.88 98.25 -50.42
N TYR A 93 37.98 97.33 -50.77
CA TYR A 93 38.33 95.93 -51.05
C TYR A 93 39.31 95.81 -52.22
N GLU A 94 39.08 96.56 -53.30
CA GLU A 94 39.96 96.56 -54.48
C GLU A 94 41.35 97.09 -54.15
N ARG A 95 41.44 98.18 -53.36
CA ARG A 95 42.73 98.72 -52.89
C ARG A 95 43.49 97.71 -52.03
N ARG A 96 42.81 97.02 -51.11
CA ARG A 96 43.42 95.95 -50.30
C ARG A 96 43.93 94.79 -51.16
N LEU A 97 43.17 94.41 -52.18
CA LEU A 97 43.59 93.38 -53.14
C LEU A 97 44.86 93.79 -53.91
N ARG A 98 44.95 95.03 -54.38
CA ARG A 98 46.15 95.53 -55.07
C ARG A 98 47.37 95.53 -54.15
N GLU A 99 47.24 96.04 -52.92
CA GLU A 99 48.32 96.02 -51.94
C GLU A 99 48.82 94.60 -51.64
N ASN A 100 47.92 93.62 -51.58
CA ASN A 100 48.29 92.22 -51.35
C ASN A 100 48.95 91.58 -52.58
N ILE A 101 48.55 91.94 -53.79
CA ILE A 101 49.15 91.41 -55.02
C ILE A 101 50.56 91.98 -55.22
N GLU A 102 50.75 93.28 -54.98
CA GLU A 102 52.07 93.93 -55.05
C GLU A 102 53.05 93.39 -54.00
N LYS A 103 52.57 93.05 -52.79
CA LYS A 103 53.40 92.40 -51.75
C LYS A 103 53.73 90.93 -52.02
N ASN A 104 52.92 90.23 -52.83
CA ASN A 104 53.07 88.79 -53.08
C ASN A 104 53.89 88.45 -54.34
N GLN A 105 54.38 89.45 -55.09
CA GLN A 105 55.19 89.22 -56.28
C GLN A 105 56.54 88.56 -55.95
N ASP A 106 57.10 88.83 -54.75
CA ASP A 106 58.31 88.16 -54.24
C ASP A 106 58.06 86.72 -53.73
N GLY A 107 56.80 86.38 -53.38
CA GLY A 107 56.44 85.08 -52.82
C GLY A 107 56.48 83.93 -53.84
N VAL A 108 56.21 84.21 -55.11
CA VAL A 108 56.23 83.20 -56.18
C VAL A 108 57.64 82.68 -56.44
N SER A 109 58.63 83.57 -56.43
CA SER A 109 60.04 83.21 -56.57
C SER A 109 60.56 82.42 -55.37
N SER A 110 60.11 82.77 -54.15
CA SER A 110 60.43 82.02 -52.93
C SER A 110 59.88 80.59 -52.97
N LEU A 111 58.63 80.40 -53.42
CA LEU A 111 57.98 79.09 -53.52
C LEU A 111 58.77 78.14 -54.44
N PHE A 112 59.20 78.62 -55.61
CA PHE A 112 60.00 77.79 -56.53
C PHE A 112 61.35 77.40 -55.92
N SER A 113 62.02 78.32 -55.22
CA SER A 113 63.27 78.01 -54.54
C SER A 113 63.09 76.96 -53.43
N GLU A 114 62.01 77.05 -52.67
CA GLU A 114 61.73 76.12 -51.57
C GLU A 114 61.42 74.72 -52.08
N ILE A 115 60.59 74.58 -53.12
CA ILE A 115 60.28 73.28 -53.72
C ILE A 115 61.54 72.68 -54.37
N ASN A 116 62.41 73.50 -54.98
CA ASN A 116 63.68 73.04 -55.52
C ASN A 116 64.58 72.45 -54.42
N SER A 117 64.61 73.08 -53.25
CA SER A 117 65.41 72.60 -52.11
C SER A 117 64.89 71.28 -51.53
N LEU A 118 63.57 71.12 -51.45
CA LEU A 118 62.93 69.93 -50.85
C LEU A 118 62.95 68.71 -51.77
N THR A 119 62.84 68.94 -53.08
CA THR A 119 62.64 67.85 -54.05
C THR A 119 63.91 67.51 -54.83
N GLY A 120 64.89 68.43 -54.87
CA GLY A 120 66.11 68.29 -55.65
C GLY A 120 65.91 68.49 -57.17
N PHE A 121 64.68 68.76 -57.62
CA PHE A 121 64.36 69.06 -59.01
C PHE A 121 64.35 70.57 -59.25
N ARG A 122 64.84 71.01 -60.41
CA ARG A 122 64.80 72.42 -60.79
C ARG A 122 63.43 72.76 -61.41
N ILE A 123 62.61 73.47 -60.64
CA ILE A 123 61.28 73.93 -60.99
C ILE A 123 61.34 75.42 -61.25
N GLU A 124 60.87 75.81 -62.43
CA GLU A 124 60.81 77.19 -62.90
C GLU A 124 59.38 77.59 -63.29
N SER A 125 58.44 76.64 -63.21
CA SER A 125 57.04 76.88 -63.53
C SER A 125 56.09 76.01 -62.70
N PHE A 126 54.86 76.49 -62.51
CA PHE A 126 53.81 75.72 -61.84
C PHE A 126 53.45 74.42 -62.59
N SER A 127 53.64 74.35 -63.90
CA SER A 127 53.39 73.12 -64.67
C SER A 127 54.28 71.96 -64.21
N GLN A 128 55.55 72.26 -63.91
CA GLN A 128 56.52 71.27 -63.44
C GLN A 128 56.21 70.79 -62.02
N ILE A 129 55.65 71.65 -61.16
CA ILE A 129 55.16 71.23 -59.83
C ILE A 129 54.05 70.19 -59.98
N ILE A 130 53.12 70.41 -60.92
CA ILE A 130 51.99 69.50 -61.14
C ILE A 130 52.48 68.12 -61.61
N GLU A 131 53.41 68.06 -62.55
CA GLU A 131 54.00 66.80 -63.03
C GLU A 131 54.74 66.04 -61.90
N LEU A 132 55.47 66.76 -61.06
CA LEU A 132 56.17 66.18 -59.92
C LEU A 132 55.18 65.54 -58.92
N ILE A 133 54.10 66.25 -58.60
CA ILE A 133 53.05 65.74 -57.70
C ILE A 133 52.38 64.50 -58.30
N GLN A 134 52.09 64.49 -59.59
CA GLN A 134 51.50 63.32 -60.27
C GLN A 134 52.40 62.09 -60.18
N THR A 135 53.72 62.29 -60.32
CA THR A 135 54.72 61.21 -60.20
C THR A 135 54.74 60.62 -58.79
N PHE A 136 54.72 61.46 -57.75
CA PHE A 136 54.66 60.99 -56.35
C PHE A 136 53.35 60.26 -56.03
N ILE A 137 52.22 60.74 -56.54
CA ILE A 137 50.92 60.06 -56.36
C ILE A 137 50.95 58.65 -56.95
N HIS A 138 51.62 58.46 -58.09
CA HIS A 138 51.72 57.15 -58.73
C HIS A 138 52.57 56.17 -57.90
N GLN A 139 53.71 56.62 -57.37
CA GLN A 139 54.59 55.81 -56.51
C GLN A 139 53.90 55.37 -55.22
N ILE A 140 53.11 56.26 -54.58
CA ILE A 140 52.35 55.93 -53.36
C ILE A 140 51.28 54.85 -53.66
N LYS A 141 50.66 54.87 -54.84
CA LYS A 141 49.66 53.86 -55.22
C LYS A 141 50.28 52.46 -55.38
N GLU A 142 51.47 52.35 -55.94
CA GLU A 142 52.14 51.06 -56.12
C GLU A 142 52.58 50.43 -54.79
N GLN A 143 53.15 51.24 -53.87
CA GLN A 143 53.53 50.77 -52.53
C GLN A 143 52.32 50.27 -51.72
N LYS A 144 51.16 50.91 -51.89
CA LYS A 144 49.92 50.51 -51.19
C LYS A 144 49.37 49.15 -51.66
N ILE A 145 49.62 48.77 -52.91
CA ILE A 145 49.21 47.46 -53.46
C ILE A 145 50.09 46.33 -52.91
N GLN A 146 51.40 46.56 -52.76
CA GLN A 146 52.31 45.58 -52.15
C GLN A 146 52.01 45.31 -50.67
N ILE A 147 51.74 46.36 -49.87
CA ILE A 147 51.43 46.21 -48.44
C ILE A 147 50.11 45.45 -48.21
N ASN A 148 49.10 45.68 -49.05
CA ASN A 148 47.79 45.03 -48.91
C ASN A 148 47.81 43.54 -49.26
N ASN A 149 48.71 43.11 -50.16
CA ASN A 149 48.86 41.71 -50.54
C ASN A 149 49.61 40.89 -49.47
N MET A 150 50.62 41.46 -48.79
CA MET A 150 51.29 40.77 -47.69
C MET A 150 50.44 40.66 -46.42
N SER A 151 49.60 41.67 -46.11
CA SER A 151 48.71 41.63 -44.95
C SER A 151 47.62 40.57 -45.08
N LYS A 152 47.02 40.42 -46.27
CA LYS A 152 45.95 39.44 -46.51
C LYS A 152 46.45 37.99 -46.55
N GLN A 153 47.71 37.77 -46.93
CA GLN A 153 48.30 36.43 -46.98
C GLN A 153 48.58 35.88 -45.57
N ASN A 154 49.10 36.72 -44.67
CA ASN A 154 49.36 36.33 -43.29
C ASN A 154 48.07 36.05 -42.49
N GLU A 155 47.03 36.86 -42.69
CA GLU A 155 45.73 36.66 -42.03
C GLU A 155 45.03 35.36 -42.52
N CYS A 156 45.19 35.02 -43.81
CA CYS A 156 44.64 33.79 -44.39
C CYS A 156 45.38 32.54 -43.88
N GLU A 157 46.71 32.58 -43.73
CA GLU A 157 47.49 31.47 -43.15
C GLU A 157 47.18 31.24 -41.67
N GLU A 158 46.99 32.32 -40.89
CA GLU A 158 46.66 32.22 -39.47
C GLU A 158 45.26 31.63 -39.25
N LEU A 159 44.26 32.05 -40.06
CA LEU A 159 42.93 31.45 -40.08
C LEU A 159 42.94 30.00 -40.54
N ALA A 160 43.74 29.65 -41.55
CA ALA A 160 43.89 28.28 -42.01
C ALA A 160 44.51 27.39 -40.92
N GLN A 161 45.49 27.90 -40.17
CA GLN A 161 46.13 27.18 -39.08
C GLN A 161 45.19 27.01 -37.88
N GLN A 162 44.41 28.03 -37.52
CA GLN A 162 43.35 27.90 -36.51
C GLN A 162 42.30 26.87 -36.93
N SER A 163 41.85 26.89 -38.18
CA SER A 163 40.89 25.91 -38.71
C SER A 163 41.43 24.48 -38.64
N ARG A 164 42.68 24.23 -39.04
CA ARG A 164 43.33 22.91 -38.90
C ARG A 164 43.39 22.45 -37.44
N ASN A 165 43.70 23.35 -36.51
CA ASN A 165 43.75 23.04 -35.08
C ASN A 165 42.37 22.66 -34.53
N LEU A 166 41.31 23.36 -34.93
CA LEU A 166 39.93 23.03 -34.56
C LEU A 166 39.47 21.69 -35.16
N ILE A 167 39.79 21.43 -36.43
CA ILE A 167 39.51 20.16 -37.11
C ILE A 167 40.21 19.01 -36.38
N ASN A 168 41.48 19.16 -36.01
CA ASN A 168 42.23 18.14 -35.28
C ASN A 168 41.65 17.89 -33.88
N LYS A 169 41.21 18.94 -33.17
CA LYS A 169 40.50 18.80 -31.88
C LYS A 169 39.16 18.05 -32.07
N ALA A 170 38.42 18.35 -33.14
CA ALA A 170 37.16 17.68 -33.45
C ALA A 170 37.38 16.20 -33.78
N LYS A 171 38.38 15.88 -34.62
CA LYS A 171 38.76 14.48 -34.94
C LYS A 171 39.08 13.67 -33.68
N LYS A 172 39.92 14.20 -32.79
CA LYS A 172 40.23 13.53 -31.50
C LYS A 172 39.00 13.31 -30.63
N LYS A 173 38.02 14.24 -30.64
CA LYS A 173 36.76 14.05 -29.91
C LYS A 173 35.88 12.96 -30.54
N ILE A 174 35.84 12.88 -31.87
CA ILE A 174 35.11 11.85 -32.61
C ILE A 174 35.71 10.48 -32.34
N GLU A 175 37.03 10.32 -32.40
CA GLU A 175 37.72 9.06 -32.09
C GLU A 175 37.40 8.56 -30.68
N LYS A 176 37.45 9.45 -29.67
CA LYS A 176 37.07 9.10 -28.29
C LYS A 176 35.62 8.65 -28.17
N ARG A 177 34.69 9.32 -28.87
CA ARG A 177 33.27 8.94 -28.88
C ARG A 177 33.06 7.59 -29.57
N ASN A 178 33.76 7.34 -30.67
CA ASN A 178 33.68 6.06 -31.39
C ASN A 178 34.18 4.89 -30.53
N ALA A 179 35.27 5.08 -29.77
CA ALA A 179 35.74 4.08 -28.83
C ALA A 179 34.70 3.77 -27.72
N ILE A 180 34.01 4.80 -27.20
CA ILE A 180 32.94 4.62 -26.22
C ILE A 180 31.74 3.87 -26.83
N ILE A 181 31.35 4.22 -28.06
CA ILE A 181 30.26 3.54 -28.78
C ILE A 181 30.60 2.06 -28.98
N GLN A 182 31.84 1.74 -29.33
CA GLN A 182 32.27 0.36 -29.50
C GLN A 182 32.12 -0.45 -28.19
N VAL A 183 32.65 0.07 -27.07
CA VAL A 183 32.49 -0.58 -25.75
C VAL A 183 31.02 -0.75 -25.38
N LYS A 184 30.17 0.24 -25.68
CA LYS A 184 28.73 0.15 -25.40
C LYS A 184 28.04 -0.90 -26.25
N ASN A 185 28.44 -1.06 -27.51
CA ASN A 185 27.91 -2.09 -28.38
C ASN A 185 28.32 -3.50 -27.91
N GLU A 186 29.58 -3.68 -27.49
CA GLU A 186 30.05 -4.95 -26.91
C GLU A 186 29.26 -5.30 -25.64
N GLN A 187 29.05 -4.34 -24.73
CA GLN A 187 28.21 -4.53 -23.54
C GLN A 187 26.77 -4.90 -23.88
N LEU A 188 26.22 -4.34 -24.96
CA LEU A 188 24.85 -4.62 -25.41
C LEU A 188 24.73 -6.03 -26.00
N ILE A 189 25.75 -6.49 -26.74
CA ILE A 189 25.82 -7.87 -27.25
C ILE A 189 25.87 -8.86 -26.08
N GLU A 190 26.76 -8.66 -25.11
CA GLU A 190 26.85 -9.53 -23.92
C GLU A 190 25.55 -9.57 -23.11
N ALA A 191 24.86 -8.42 -22.98
CA ALA A 191 23.57 -8.36 -22.30
C ALA A 191 22.49 -9.15 -23.04
N ASN A 192 22.47 -9.08 -24.38
CA ASN A 192 21.53 -9.84 -25.21
C ASN A 192 21.79 -11.36 -25.11
N GLU A 193 23.05 -11.79 -25.12
CA GLU A 193 23.39 -13.21 -24.92
C GLU A 193 22.94 -13.73 -23.54
N LYS A 194 23.08 -12.91 -22.49
CA LYS A 194 22.57 -13.25 -21.15
C LYS A 194 21.05 -13.36 -21.12
N ILE A 195 20.35 -12.44 -21.78
CA ILE A 195 18.88 -12.48 -21.89
C ILE A 195 18.44 -13.76 -22.60
N GLU A 196 19.10 -14.13 -23.69
CA GLU A 196 18.79 -15.34 -24.45
C GLU A 196 19.03 -16.62 -23.63
N LYS A 197 20.14 -16.67 -22.87
CA LYS A 197 20.42 -17.76 -21.94
C LYS A 197 19.34 -17.89 -20.86
N LEU A 198 18.95 -16.78 -20.23
CA LEU A 198 17.90 -16.77 -19.21
C LEU A 198 16.53 -17.18 -19.78
N LYS A 199 16.24 -16.79 -21.03
CA LYS A 199 15.02 -17.20 -21.73
C LYS A 199 14.99 -18.72 -21.94
N ASN A 200 16.10 -19.31 -22.38
CA ASN A 200 16.22 -20.76 -22.54
C ASN A 200 16.08 -21.51 -21.20
N GLU A 201 16.69 -21.00 -20.13
CA GLU A 201 16.55 -21.57 -18.77
C GLU A 201 15.09 -21.49 -18.26
N MET A 202 14.41 -20.38 -18.54
CA MET A 202 12.99 -20.19 -18.20
C MET A 202 12.09 -21.18 -18.97
N ASP A 203 12.33 -21.39 -20.26
CA ASP A 203 11.58 -22.34 -21.08
C ASP A 203 11.80 -23.80 -20.61
N GLN A 204 13.04 -24.14 -20.20
CA GLN A 204 13.33 -25.43 -19.57
C GLN A 204 12.58 -25.60 -18.25
N SER A 205 12.59 -24.58 -17.39
CA SER A 205 11.88 -24.60 -16.11
C SER A 205 10.36 -24.75 -16.31
N ASN A 206 9.77 -24.02 -17.27
CA ASN A 206 8.36 -24.14 -17.63
C ASN A 206 8.00 -25.56 -18.11
N ASN A 207 8.87 -26.19 -18.89
CA ASN A 207 8.69 -27.58 -19.31
C ASN A 207 8.73 -28.56 -18.13
N ILE A 208 9.62 -28.35 -17.16
CA ILE A 208 9.67 -29.16 -15.93
C ILE A 208 8.39 -28.98 -15.11
N ILE A 209 7.94 -27.74 -14.92
CA ILE A 209 6.69 -27.42 -14.20
C ILE A 209 5.50 -28.11 -14.85
N ASN A 210 5.41 -28.10 -16.19
CA ASN A 210 4.33 -28.77 -16.91
C ASN A 210 4.38 -30.30 -16.74
N LYS A 211 5.57 -30.92 -16.80
CA LYS A 211 5.73 -32.36 -16.50
C LYS A 211 5.28 -32.69 -15.07
N GLN A 212 5.69 -31.90 -14.08
CA GLN A 212 5.31 -32.09 -12.69
C GLN A 212 3.80 -31.92 -12.48
N ARG A 213 3.17 -30.92 -13.11
CA ARG A 213 1.71 -30.72 -13.06
C ARG A 213 0.96 -31.93 -13.61
N ASN A 214 1.43 -32.51 -14.70
CA ASN A 214 0.81 -33.71 -15.27
C ASN A 214 0.97 -34.93 -14.36
N ALA A 215 2.16 -35.14 -13.78
CA ALA A 215 2.38 -36.21 -12.81
C ALA A 215 1.49 -36.08 -11.57
N ILE A 216 1.30 -34.85 -11.05
CA ILE A 216 0.39 -34.58 -9.93
C ILE A 216 -1.06 -34.94 -10.30
N LYS A 217 -1.52 -34.56 -11.49
CA LYS A 217 -2.88 -34.91 -11.97
C LYS A 217 -3.06 -36.43 -12.07
N GLU A 218 -2.06 -37.15 -12.56
CA GLU A 218 -2.10 -38.60 -12.66
C GLU A 218 -2.16 -39.28 -11.28
N LEU A 219 -1.33 -38.83 -10.33
CA LEU A 219 -1.38 -39.30 -8.95
C LEU A 219 -2.73 -39.03 -8.27
N GLN A 220 -3.33 -37.86 -8.53
CA GLN A 220 -4.66 -37.54 -8.03
C GLN A 220 -5.74 -38.47 -8.59
N LEU A 221 -5.69 -38.81 -9.88
CA LEU A 221 -6.60 -39.78 -10.49
C LEU A 221 -6.42 -41.18 -9.88
N GLN A 222 -5.18 -41.64 -9.75
CA GLN A 222 -4.88 -42.93 -9.10
C GLN A 222 -5.39 -42.96 -7.65
N GLN A 223 -5.25 -41.87 -6.91
CA GLN A 223 -5.77 -41.77 -5.54
C GLN A 223 -7.30 -41.85 -5.49
N ILE A 224 -8.00 -41.19 -6.41
CA ILE A 224 -9.46 -41.26 -6.52
C ILE A 224 -9.91 -42.70 -6.79
N ASP A 225 -9.26 -43.40 -7.72
CA ASP A 225 -9.62 -44.77 -8.06
C ASP A 225 -9.30 -45.75 -6.93
N ALA A 226 -8.17 -45.57 -6.24
CA ALA A 226 -7.85 -46.33 -5.02
C ALA A 226 -8.92 -46.13 -3.93
N GLN A 227 -9.38 -44.88 -3.71
CA GLN A 227 -10.45 -44.61 -2.75
C GLN A 227 -11.79 -45.24 -3.14
N LYS A 228 -12.14 -45.26 -4.45
CA LYS A 228 -13.33 -45.96 -4.94
C LYS A 228 -13.25 -47.46 -4.68
N ASN A 229 -12.10 -48.08 -4.94
CA ASN A 229 -11.88 -49.49 -4.68
C ASN A 229 -11.97 -49.81 -3.19
N ILE A 230 -11.31 -49.03 -2.33
CA ILE A 230 -11.41 -49.19 -0.86
C ILE A 230 -12.88 -49.09 -0.39
N LYS A 231 -13.66 -48.12 -0.91
CA LYS A 231 -15.08 -48.00 -0.57
C LYS A 231 -15.89 -49.21 -1.02
N LYS A 232 -15.59 -49.76 -2.21
CA LYS A 232 -16.24 -50.97 -2.74
C LYS A 232 -15.92 -52.18 -1.86
N ASP A 233 -14.65 -52.39 -1.54
CA ASP A 233 -14.19 -53.51 -0.69
C ASP A 233 -14.76 -53.39 0.73
N SER A 234 -14.80 -52.19 1.29
CA SER A 234 -15.44 -51.93 2.58
C SER A 234 -16.94 -52.25 2.57
N SER A 235 -17.65 -51.92 1.49
CA SER A 235 -19.06 -52.28 1.31
C SER A 235 -19.26 -53.79 1.21
N ILE A 236 -18.40 -54.49 0.47
CA ILE A 236 -18.42 -55.95 0.36
C ILE A 236 -18.18 -56.60 1.73
N ALA A 237 -17.14 -56.18 2.44
CA ALA A 237 -16.83 -56.69 3.78
C ALA A 237 -17.97 -56.44 4.77
N LYS A 238 -18.58 -55.25 4.76
CA LYS A 238 -19.74 -54.92 5.60
C LYS A 238 -20.93 -55.83 5.30
N ASN A 239 -21.19 -56.13 4.03
CA ASN A 239 -22.27 -57.04 3.64
C ASN A 239 -21.99 -58.49 4.04
N GLN A 240 -20.74 -58.95 3.94
CA GLN A 240 -20.33 -60.29 4.39
C GLN A 240 -20.47 -60.44 5.90
N LEU A 241 -19.94 -59.48 6.68
CA LEU A 241 -20.09 -59.44 8.13
C LEU A 241 -21.56 -59.37 8.55
N GLY A 242 -22.37 -58.57 7.85
CA GLY A 242 -23.82 -58.49 8.11
C GLY A 242 -24.51 -59.84 7.96
N LYS A 243 -24.20 -60.59 6.89
CA LYS A 243 -24.72 -61.95 6.68
C LYS A 243 -24.24 -62.92 7.76
N GLU A 244 -22.97 -62.85 8.15
CA GLU A 244 -22.41 -63.73 9.18
C GLU A 244 -23.07 -63.47 10.55
N VAL A 245 -23.26 -62.21 10.93
CA VAL A 245 -24.01 -61.83 12.13
C VAL A 245 -25.43 -62.37 12.08
N GLU A 246 -26.15 -62.19 10.97
CA GLU A 246 -27.50 -62.71 10.80
C GLU A 246 -27.55 -64.24 10.93
N THR A 247 -26.58 -64.97 10.36
CA THR A 247 -26.50 -66.43 10.52
C THR A 247 -26.22 -66.86 11.97
N LEU A 248 -25.33 -66.15 12.68
CA LEU A 248 -25.03 -66.44 14.08
C LEU A 248 -26.21 -66.11 15.01
N GLU A 249 -26.94 -65.03 14.74
CA GLU A 249 -28.16 -64.68 15.47
C GLU A 249 -29.25 -65.75 15.30
N ASN A 250 -29.42 -66.24 14.07
CA ASN A 250 -30.36 -67.32 13.77
C ASN A 250 -29.96 -68.64 14.45
N GLU A 251 -28.68 -69.02 14.42
CA GLU A 251 -28.18 -70.21 15.11
C GLU A 251 -28.34 -70.08 16.63
N LEU A 252 -28.02 -68.92 17.21
CA LEU A 252 -28.21 -68.65 18.62
C LEU A 252 -29.69 -68.75 19.03
N HIS A 253 -30.59 -68.20 18.20
CA HIS A 253 -32.03 -68.30 18.41
C HIS A 253 -32.51 -69.76 18.37
N PHE A 254 -32.04 -70.54 17.39
CA PHE A 254 -32.35 -71.97 17.29
C PHE A 254 -31.85 -72.74 18.51
N GLN A 255 -30.63 -72.49 18.97
CA GLN A 255 -30.09 -73.11 20.19
C GLN A 255 -30.92 -72.74 21.42
N LYS A 256 -31.30 -71.46 21.58
CA LYS A 256 -32.17 -71.02 22.68
C LYS A 256 -33.51 -71.77 22.67
N GLN A 257 -34.14 -71.92 21.51
CA GLN A 257 -35.38 -72.70 21.38
C GLN A 257 -35.17 -74.18 21.74
N LYS A 258 -34.08 -74.79 21.27
CA LYS A 258 -33.73 -76.18 21.58
C LYS A 258 -33.55 -76.40 23.09
N TYR A 259 -32.83 -75.51 23.78
CA TYR A 259 -32.66 -75.58 25.23
C TYR A 259 -33.96 -75.32 25.98
N HIS A 260 -34.79 -74.38 25.51
CA HIS A 260 -36.11 -74.13 26.06
C HIS A 260 -37.01 -75.39 25.99
N MET A 261 -37.01 -76.10 24.86
CA MET A 261 -37.75 -77.37 24.74
C MET A 261 -37.22 -78.46 25.68
N LYS A 262 -35.90 -78.56 25.85
CA LYS A 262 -35.29 -79.51 26.80
C LYS A 262 -35.69 -79.19 28.24
N LEU A 263 -35.62 -77.93 28.65
CA LEU A 263 -36.05 -77.48 29.97
C LEU A 263 -37.53 -77.78 30.18
N LYS A 264 -38.38 -77.53 29.18
CA LYS A 264 -39.81 -77.86 29.25
C LYS A 264 -40.04 -79.36 29.51
N LYS A 265 -39.35 -80.24 28.77
CA LYS A 265 -39.44 -81.69 29.01
C LYS A 265 -39.01 -82.09 30.43
N ILE A 266 -37.92 -81.51 30.93
CA ILE A 266 -37.45 -81.78 32.30
C ILE A 266 -38.48 -81.31 33.33
N MET A 267 -39.10 -80.15 33.12
CA MET A 267 -40.18 -79.65 33.98
C MET A 267 -41.39 -80.58 33.93
N ASP A 268 -41.84 -80.98 32.74
CA ASP A 268 -42.96 -81.91 32.59
C ASP A 268 -42.68 -83.26 33.28
N GLU A 269 -41.45 -83.78 33.20
CA GLU A 269 -41.02 -85.00 33.92
C GLU A 269 -40.98 -84.82 35.44
N TYR A 270 -40.59 -83.63 35.90
CA TYR A 270 -40.59 -83.29 37.33
C TYR A 270 -42.02 -83.23 37.86
N ASP A 271 -42.92 -82.53 37.17
CA ASP A 271 -44.33 -82.41 37.53
C ASP A 271 -45.01 -83.80 37.61
N GLN A 272 -44.69 -84.69 36.66
CA GLN A 272 -45.17 -86.08 36.70
C GLN A 272 -44.66 -86.86 37.92
N LYS A 273 -43.39 -86.71 38.27
CA LYS A 273 -42.82 -87.34 39.48
C LYS A 273 -43.44 -86.77 40.74
N GLU A 274 -43.68 -85.46 40.79
CA GLU A 274 -44.35 -84.80 41.92
C GLU A 274 -45.76 -85.38 42.12
N ILE A 275 -46.54 -85.53 41.05
CA ILE A 275 -47.86 -86.20 41.10
C ILE A 275 -47.72 -87.64 41.62
N GLN A 276 -46.77 -88.41 41.10
CA GLN A 276 -46.53 -89.79 41.56
C GLN A 276 -46.17 -89.87 43.04
N TYR A 277 -45.32 -88.97 43.54
CA TYR A 277 -44.98 -88.90 44.96
C TYR A 277 -46.18 -88.50 45.80
N GLN A 278 -47.00 -87.56 45.33
CA GLN A 278 -48.22 -87.16 46.02
C GLN A 278 -49.21 -88.32 46.13
N ASP A 279 -49.38 -89.11 45.07
CA ASP A 279 -50.21 -90.31 45.08
C ASP A 279 -49.69 -91.37 46.06
N GLN A 280 -48.37 -91.59 46.11
CA GLN A 280 -47.76 -92.51 47.08
C GLN A 280 -48.00 -92.05 48.52
N ILE A 281 -47.85 -90.75 48.80
CA ILE A 281 -48.15 -90.15 50.10
C ILE A 281 -49.63 -90.39 50.46
N ASN A 282 -50.56 -90.18 49.52
CA ASN A 282 -51.98 -90.41 49.73
C ASN A 282 -52.29 -91.88 50.07
N ILE A 283 -51.69 -92.83 49.33
CA ILE A 283 -51.83 -94.28 49.61
C ILE A 283 -51.27 -94.65 50.99
N LEU A 284 -50.11 -94.10 51.36
CA LEU A 284 -49.50 -94.31 52.67
C LEU A 284 -50.39 -93.77 53.80
N ASN A 285 -50.92 -92.56 53.64
CA ASN A 285 -51.84 -91.96 54.59
C ASN A 285 -53.11 -92.80 54.75
N GLN A 286 -53.66 -93.34 53.66
CA GLN A 286 -54.81 -94.25 53.71
C GLN A 286 -54.47 -95.54 54.49
N LYS A 287 -53.32 -96.17 54.22
CA LYS A 287 -52.86 -97.36 54.96
C LYS A 287 -52.65 -97.09 56.45
N ILE A 288 -52.09 -95.93 56.80
CA ILE A 288 -51.93 -95.50 58.20
C ILE A 288 -53.31 -95.39 58.85
N ASN A 289 -54.26 -94.73 58.19
CA ASN A 289 -55.61 -94.53 58.70
C ASN A 289 -56.35 -95.87 58.89
N ASP A 290 -56.23 -96.78 57.92
CA ASP A 290 -56.80 -98.13 58.00
C ASP A 290 -56.19 -98.93 59.17
N ASN A 291 -54.87 -98.82 59.39
CA ASN A 291 -54.21 -99.49 60.53
C ASN A 291 -54.66 -98.90 61.88
N VAL A 292 -54.80 -97.58 61.97
CA VAL A 292 -55.36 -96.91 63.14
C VAL A 292 -56.80 -97.38 63.40
N ASN A 293 -57.63 -97.46 62.36
CA ASN A 293 -59.00 -97.97 62.45
C ASN A 293 -59.04 -99.44 62.88
N LEU A 294 -58.17 -100.30 62.33
CA LEU A 294 -58.06 -101.70 62.71
C LEU A 294 -57.63 -101.87 64.17
N ARG A 295 -56.65 -101.08 64.65
CA ARG A 295 -56.26 -101.05 66.07
C ARG A 295 -57.39 -100.57 66.96
N TYR A 296 -58.16 -99.57 66.52
CA TYR A 296 -59.32 -99.07 67.26
C TYR A 296 -60.43 -100.12 67.35
N ILE A 297 -60.76 -100.80 66.24
CA ILE A 297 -61.70 -101.92 66.20
C ILE A 297 -61.23 -103.07 67.11
N ALA A 298 -59.94 -103.41 67.10
CA ALA A 298 -59.39 -104.44 67.99
C ALA A 298 -59.55 -104.07 69.48
N LYS A 299 -59.31 -102.80 69.84
CA LYS A 299 -59.58 -102.28 71.20
C LYS A 299 -61.06 -102.39 71.57
N LEU A 300 -61.96 -102.03 70.66
CA LEU A 300 -63.42 -102.13 70.88
C LEU A 300 -63.87 -103.59 71.03
N LYS A 301 -63.38 -104.50 70.18
CA LYS A 301 -63.66 -105.95 70.31
C LYS A 301 -63.17 -106.50 71.64
N LYS A 302 -61.98 -106.11 72.10
CA LYS A 302 -61.46 -106.51 73.42
C LYS A 302 -62.35 -105.97 74.55
N LYS A 303 -62.76 -104.70 74.50
CA LYS A 303 -63.72 -104.12 75.46
C LYS A 303 -65.05 -104.86 75.44
N ASN A 304 -65.59 -105.17 74.26
CA ASN A 304 -66.88 -105.86 74.13
C ASN A 304 -66.81 -107.28 74.68
N LYS A 305 -65.71 -108.01 74.43
CA LYS A 305 -65.47 -109.32 75.04
C LYS A 305 -65.40 -109.24 76.57
N ASN A 306 -64.69 -108.24 77.11
CA ASN A 306 -64.64 -108.02 78.55
C ASN A 306 -66.04 -107.72 79.12
N LEU A 307 -66.84 -106.89 78.43
CA LEU A 307 -68.22 -106.60 78.83
C LEU A 307 -69.10 -107.85 78.75
N GLN A 308 -68.93 -108.71 77.74
CA GLN A 308 -69.64 -109.99 77.67
C GLN A 308 -69.30 -110.92 78.82
N CYS A 309 -68.04 -110.98 79.26
CA CYS A 309 -67.65 -111.71 80.47
C CYS A 309 -68.36 -111.13 81.70
N ILE A 310 -68.30 -109.81 81.90
CA ILE A 310 -68.98 -109.13 83.02
C ILE A 310 -70.50 -109.38 82.98
N VAL A 311 -71.13 -109.32 81.81
CA VAL A 311 -72.57 -109.60 81.66
C VAL A 311 -72.89 -111.06 81.98
N SER A 312 -72.02 -112.00 81.58
CA SER A 312 -72.19 -113.42 81.92
C SER A 312 -72.06 -113.63 83.42
N ASP A 313 -71.06 -113.01 84.06
CA ASP A 313 -70.85 -113.05 85.51
C ASP A 313 -72.07 -112.45 86.25
N LEU A 314 -72.56 -111.29 85.79
CA LEU A 314 -73.77 -110.64 86.35
C LEU A 314 -75.04 -111.45 86.09
N GLN A 315 -75.17 -112.16 84.97
CA GLN A 315 -76.30 -113.05 84.71
C GLN A 315 -76.23 -114.29 85.61
N GLU A 316 -75.04 -114.81 85.89
CA GLU A 316 -74.84 -115.90 86.85
C GLU A 316 -75.16 -115.44 88.28
N GLU A 317 -74.76 -114.22 88.64
CA GLU A 317 -75.10 -113.58 89.91
C GLU A 317 -76.60 -113.26 90.03
N ALA A 318 -77.24 -112.77 88.96
CA ALA A 318 -78.68 -112.57 88.88
C ALA A 318 -79.45 -113.89 88.95
N ASN A 319 -78.93 -114.98 88.37
CA ASN A 319 -79.52 -116.31 88.48
C ASN A 319 -79.39 -116.87 89.90
N LYS A 320 -78.28 -116.61 90.60
CA LYS A 320 -78.16 -116.88 92.05
C LYS A 320 -79.18 -116.09 92.86
N TYR A 321 -79.40 -114.81 92.51
CA TYR A 321 -80.44 -113.97 93.11
C TYR A 321 -81.87 -114.46 92.76
N CYS A 322 -82.14 -114.94 91.54
CA CYS A 322 -83.43 -115.55 91.18
C CYS A 322 -83.72 -116.85 91.94
N TYR A 323 -82.70 -117.59 92.37
CA TYR A 323 -82.84 -118.80 93.17
C TYR A 323 -83.04 -118.50 94.68
N THR A 324 -82.55 -117.36 95.18
CA THR A 324 -82.71 -116.94 96.59
C THR A 324 -83.89 -115.98 96.82
N ASN A 325 -84.37 -115.28 95.79
CA ASN A 325 -85.44 -114.28 95.90
C ASN A 325 -86.86 -114.84 95.68
N ASN A 326 -87.01 -116.14 95.37
CA ASN A 326 -88.30 -116.83 95.33
C ASN A 326 -88.80 -117.30 96.73
N LYS A 327 -88.07 -116.96 97.81
CA LYS A 327 -88.42 -117.34 99.20
C LYS A 327 -88.88 -116.17 100.10
N TYR A 328 -88.80 -114.91 99.67
CA TYR A 328 -89.28 -113.78 100.49
C TYR A 328 -89.97 -112.70 99.64
N MET A 329 -91.27 -112.93 99.41
CA MET A 329 -92.38 -111.97 99.49
C MET A 329 -92.08 -110.46 99.56
N LYS A 330 -92.87 -109.72 98.77
CA LYS A 330 -93.61 -108.51 99.16
C LYS A 330 -92.89 -107.54 100.11
N ARG A 331 -92.40 -106.42 99.57
CA ARG A 331 -92.80 -105.05 99.95
C ARG A 331 -91.91 -103.99 99.30
N ASN A 332 -92.58 -102.92 98.88
CA ASN A 332 -92.09 -101.56 98.74
C ASN A 332 -91.37 -101.18 97.44
N GLN A 333 -92.22 -100.65 96.57
CA GLN A 333 -91.98 -99.60 95.61
C GLN A 333 -91.32 -98.35 96.23
N TYR A 334 -90.63 -97.63 95.32
CA TYR A 334 -90.38 -96.19 95.25
C TYR A 334 -88.95 -95.67 95.46
N LYS A 335 -88.36 -95.38 94.28
CA LYS A 335 -87.85 -94.08 93.81
C LYS A 335 -86.38 -93.68 94.05
N ASN A 336 -85.66 -93.78 92.93
CA ASN A 336 -85.01 -92.71 92.16
C ASN A 336 -83.60 -92.17 92.51
N ALA A 337 -82.77 -92.25 91.45
CA ALA A 337 -81.83 -91.27 90.89
C ALA A 337 -80.57 -90.91 91.74
N TYR A 338 -79.36 -91.46 91.51
CA TYR A 338 -78.44 -91.48 90.34
C TYR A 338 -77.49 -90.25 90.25
N TYR A 339 -76.27 -90.45 90.77
CA TYR A 339 -74.91 -89.95 90.42
C TYR A 339 -74.69 -88.46 90.05
N SER A 340 -73.94 -87.69 90.87
CA SER A 340 -72.47 -87.48 90.91
C SER A 340 -71.93 -86.60 89.76
N LEU A 341 -71.53 -85.34 89.99
CA LEU A 341 -70.22 -84.90 90.53
C LEU A 341 -69.00 -85.34 89.72
N GLN A 342 -68.20 -84.30 89.44
CA GLN A 342 -66.74 -84.25 89.45
C GLN A 342 -66.03 -84.37 88.08
N ASP A 343 -65.50 -83.31 87.48
CA ASP A 343 -64.44 -82.35 87.87
C ASP A 343 -63.04 -82.78 87.40
N ASN A 344 -62.33 -81.78 86.90
CA ASN A 344 -60.87 -81.64 86.80
C ASN A 344 -60.04 -82.59 85.92
N SER A 345 -59.15 -81.96 85.15
CA SER A 345 -57.70 -82.02 85.39
C SER A 345 -56.95 -81.95 84.06
N LEU A 346 -56.51 -80.75 83.67
CA LEU A 346 -55.13 -80.29 83.85
C LEU A 346 -54.15 -80.88 82.80
N MET A 347 -53.62 -79.94 82.00
CA MET A 347 -52.18 -79.63 81.91
C MET A 347 -51.23 -80.55 81.14
N GLN A 348 -50.39 -79.83 80.37
CA GLN A 348 -49.01 -80.14 79.97
C GLN A 348 -48.83 -81.13 78.81
N LYS A 349 -47.95 -80.92 77.84
CA LYS A 349 -46.85 -79.96 77.67
C LYS A 349 -46.37 -80.01 76.21
N LEU A 350 -45.84 -78.87 75.76
CA LEU A 350 -44.63 -78.68 74.92
C LEU A 350 -44.27 -79.76 73.89
N GLN A 351 -44.08 -79.33 72.63
CA GLN A 351 -42.73 -79.30 72.06
C GLN A 351 -42.62 -78.49 70.73
N ASN A 352 -41.64 -77.58 70.75
CA ASN A 352 -40.74 -77.17 69.66
C ASN A 352 -41.29 -76.37 68.47
N PHE A 353 -41.01 -75.06 68.46
CA PHE A 353 -40.41 -74.40 67.30
C PHE A 353 -39.53 -73.25 67.77
N ASP A 354 -38.23 -73.50 67.76
CA ASP A 354 -37.17 -72.51 67.89
C ASP A 354 -36.16 -72.83 66.79
N HIS A 355 -36.14 -72.01 65.72
CA HIS A 355 -35.06 -71.84 64.75
C HIS A 355 -35.48 -70.81 63.69
N GLN A 356 -35.37 -69.53 64.05
CA GLN A 356 -35.18 -68.44 63.07
C GLN A 356 -33.88 -67.72 63.42
N PHE A 357 -32.76 -68.35 63.10
CA PHE A 357 -31.48 -67.68 62.93
C PHE A 357 -30.61 -68.57 62.06
N ILE A 358 -30.48 -68.20 60.78
CA ILE A 358 -29.34 -68.36 59.86
C ILE A 358 -29.91 -68.01 58.49
N ASP A 359 -29.74 -66.75 58.08
CA ASP A 359 -29.52 -66.37 56.68
C ASP A 359 -29.07 -64.90 56.60
N ASN A 360 -27.91 -64.61 57.20
CA ASN A 360 -27.30 -63.28 57.09
C ASN A 360 -25.80 -63.34 56.79
N LYS A 361 -25.36 -64.35 56.02
CA LYS A 361 -23.96 -64.47 55.57
C LYS A 361 -23.77 -64.32 54.05
N TYR A 362 -24.83 -64.35 53.26
CA TYR A 362 -24.77 -64.07 51.81
C TYR A 362 -25.19 -62.64 51.42
N GLY A 363 -25.81 -61.89 52.34
CA GLY A 363 -26.19 -60.48 52.12
C GLY A 363 -25.05 -59.47 52.20
N LEU A 364 -24.00 -59.76 52.99
CA LEU A 364 -22.85 -58.86 53.15
C LEU A 364 -21.94 -58.79 51.90
N ASN A 365 -21.73 -59.91 51.21
CA ASN A 365 -20.93 -59.93 49.97
C ASN A 365 -21.59 -59.18 48.81
N SER A 366 -22.93 -59.10 48.77
CA SER A 366 -23.61 -58.36 47.70
C SER A 366 -23.50 -56.85 47.93
N ILE A 367 -23.63 -56.40 49.19
CA ILE A 367 -23.52 -54.99 49.58
C ILE A 367 -22.10 -54.47 49.33
N GLU A 368 -21.07 -55.25 49.67
CA GLU A 368 -19.67 -54.89 49.43
C GLU A 368 -19.36 -54.78 47.92
N MET A 369 -19.90 -55.69 47.10
CA MET A 369 -19.80 -55.61 45.64
C MET A 369 -20.52 -54.38 45.06
N PHE A 370 -21.68 -54.01 45.62
CA PHE A 370 -22.37 -52.77 45.22
C PHE A 370 -21.57 -51.52 45.61
N GLN A 371 -20.98 -51.48 46.81
CA GLN A 371 -20.11 -50.39 47.25
C GLN A 371 -18.88 -50.24 46.34
N LEU A 372 -18.21 -51.34 45.98
CA LEU A 372 -17.09 -51.32 45.03
C LEU A 372 -17.51 -50.84 43.63
N ARG A 373 -18.72 -51.19 43.18
CA ARG A 373 -19.24 -50.73 41.89
C ARG A 373 -19.56 -49.24 41.90
N ILE A 374 -20.15 -48.73 42.99
CA ILE A 374 -20.40 -47.29 43.20
C ILE A 374 -19.07 -46.53 43.17
N GLN A 375 -18.07 -46.97 43.94
CA GLN A 375 -16.76 -46.33 43.98
C GLN A 375 -16.06 -46.33 42.60
N LYS A 376 -16.18 -47.41 41.81
CA LYS A 376 -15.68 -47.45 40.42
C LYS A 376 -16.40 -46.44 39.52
N LEU A 377 -17.70 -46.25 39.69
CA LEU A 377 -18.48 -45.27 38.93
C LEU A 377 -18.14 -43.84 39.33
N GLU A 378 -17.96 -43.55 40.61
CA GLU A 378 -17.50 -42.25 41.11
C GLU A 378 -16.13 -41.88 40.54
N ASN A 379 -15.19 -42.83 40.54
CA ASN A 379 -13.87 -42.62 39.94
C ASN A 379 -13.94 -42.35 38.42
N LYS A 380 -14.84 -43.03 37.69
CA LYS A 380 -15.10 -42.74 36.28
C LYS A 380 -15.68 -41.34 36.08
N LEU A 381 -16.63 -40.95 36.94
CA LEU A 381 -17.25 -39.62 36.89
C LEU A 381 -16.23 -38.50 37.14
N VAL A 382 -15.33 -38.67 38.13
CA VAL A 382 -14.25 -37.73 38.41
C VAL A 382 -13.30 -37.59 37.20
N ARG A 383 -12.92 -38.71 36.57
CA ARG A 383 -12.08 -38.67 35.35
C ARG A 383 -12.78 -37.96 34.20
N GLN A 384 -14.07 -38.21 33.98
CA GLN A 384 -14.85 -37.54 32.93
C GLN A 384 -14.99 -36.04 33.19
N LYS A 385 -15.24 -35.63 34.44
CA LYS A 385 -15.25 -34.20 34.82
C LYS A 385 -13.90 -33.53 34.54
N LYS A 386 -12.78 -34.21 34.84
CA LYS A 386 -11.44 -33.69 34.53
C LYS A 386 -11.25 -33.50 33.02
N ILE A 387 -11.56 -34.52 32.21
CA ILE A 387 -11.47 -34.43 30.75
C ILE A 387 -12.36 -33.31 30.20
N SER A 388 -13.58 -33.16 30.72
CA SER A 388 -14.50 -32.09 30.31
C SER A 388 -13.93 -30.70 30.62
N ASN A 389 -13.29 -30.52 31.78
CA ASN A 389 -12.65 -29.26 32.14
C ASN A 389 -11.42 -28.96 31.29
N ASP A 390 -10.60 -29.98 31.00
CA ASP A 390 -9.43 -29.84 30.12
C ASP A 390 -9.85 -29.41 28.70
N LEU A 391 -10.92 -30.01 28.17
CA LEU A 391 -11.51 -29.64 26.86
C LEU A 391 -12.11 -28.23 26.87
N LEU A 392 -12.76 -27.81 27.96
CA LEU A 392 -13.27 -26.44 28.09
C LEU A 392 -12.12 -25.41 28.06
N LEU A 393 -11.03 -25.67 28.80
CA LEU A 393 -9.85 -24.81 28.81
C LEU A 393 -9.16 -24.77 27.44
N GLU A 394 -9.09 -25.88 26.71
CA GLU A 394 -8.55 -25.91 25.36
C GLU A 394 -9.43 -25.11 24.39
N ASN A 395 -10.75 -25.21 24.52
CA ASN A 395 -11.69 -24.47 23.70
C ASN A 395 -11.60 -22.95 23.96
N GLU A 396 -11.44 -22.53 25.22
CA GLU A 396 -11.18 -21.13 25.55
C GLU A 396 -9.86 -20.61 24.94
N LYS A 397 -8.79 -21.42 24.96
CA LYS A 397 -7.52 -21.09 24.30
C LYS A 397 -7.69 -20.93 22.79
N LEU A 398 -8.42 -21.84 22.14
CA LEU A 398 -8.71 -21.76 20.71
C LEU A 398 -9.54 -20.52 20.37
N HIS A 399 -10.56 -20.20 21.16
CA HIS A 399 -11.35 -18.98 21.00
C HIS A 399 -10.51 -17.71 21.17
N GLN A 400 -9.59 -17.67 22.14
CA GLN A 400 -8.64 -16.56 22.27
C GLN A 400 -7.73 -16.44 21.06
N GLN A 401 -7.18 -17.55 20.54
CA GLN A 401 -6.37 -17.54 19.31
C GLN A 401 -7.15 -17.04 18.10
N ILE A 402 -8.41 -17.48 17.93
CA ILE A 402 -9.28 -17.01 16.85
C ILE A 402 -9.55 -15.51 17.02
N ARG A 403 -9.84 -15.04 18.23
CA ARG A 403 -10.07 -13.61 18.51
C ARG A 403 -8.83 -12.77 18.21
N LEU A 404 -7.64 -13.24 18.58
CA LEU A 404 -6.37 -12.57 18.25
C LEU A 404 -6.15 -12.52 16.74
N LYS A 405 -6.42 -13.62 16.01
CA LYS A 405 -6.35 -13.65 14.55
C LYS A 405 -7.38 -12.73 13.88
N ALA A 406 -8.61 -12.71 14.39
CA ALA A 406 -9.70 -11.90 13.85
C ALA A 406 -9.54 -10.40 14.15
N GLY A 407 -8.93 -10.06 15.29
CA GLY A 407 -8.58 -8.67 15.65
C GLY A 407 -7.36 -8.14 14.88
N CYS A 408 -6.51 -9.03 14.38
CA CYS A 408 -5.38 -8.68 13.53
C CYS A 408 -5.81 -8.63 12.05
N GLN A 409 -6.72 -7.71 11.70
CA GLN A 409 -7.24 -7.53 10.33
C GLN A 409 -6.24 -6.84 9.37
N TRP A 410 -4.95 -6.93 9.65
CA TRP A 410 -3.98 -6.37 8.73
C TRP A 410 -3.92 -7.30 7.53
N SER A 411 -4.42 -6.81 6.39
CA SER A 411 -4.30 -7.52 5.12
C SER A 411 -2.82 -7.83 4.87
N CYS A 412 -2.50 -8.92 4.16
CA CYS A 412 -1.11 -9.23 3.80
C CYS A 412 -0.42 -8.05 3.09
N SER A 413 -1.19 -7.25 2.34
CA SER A 413 -0.79 -5.96 1.78
C SER A 413 -0.44 -4.93 2.87
N SER A 414 -1.32 -4.69 3.84
CA SER A 414 -1.07 -3.73 4.94
C SER A 414 0.15 -4.11 5.79
N ILE A 415 0.37 -5.41 6.05
CA ILE A 415 1.56 -5.90 6.75
C ILE A 415 2.80 -5.63 5.91
N LYS A 416 2.74 -5.90 4.60
CA LYS A 416 3.85 -5.67 3.68
C LYS A 416 4.19 -4.17 3.56
N ASP A 417 3.18 -3.31 3.47
CA ASP A 417 3.36 -1.86 3.38
C ASP A 417 3.94 -1.29 4.67
N ALA A 418 3.43 -1.72 5.83
CA ALA A 418 4.00 -1.33 7.12
C ALA A 418 5.44 -1.82 7.27
N PHE A 419 5.74 -3.02 6.78
CA PHE A 419 7.10 -3.57 6.81
C PHE A 419 8.06 -2.79 5.89
N LEU A 420 7.62 -2.42 4.69
CA LEU A 420 8.39 -1.56 3.78
C LEU A 420 8.62 -0.17 4.37
N ASN A 421 7.62 0.43 5.02
CA ASN A 421 7.76 1.72 5.71
C ASN A 421 8.80 1.66 6.83
N ILE A 422 8.87 0.55 7.58
CA ILE A 422 9.91 0.35 8.62
C ILE A 422 11.29 0.22 7.97
N GLN A 423 11.41 -0.50 6.85
CA GLN A 423 12.67 -0.60 6.12
C GLN A 423 13.13 0.76 5.60
N GLU A 424 12.21 1.57 5.06
CA GLU A 424 12.48 2.93 4.59
C GLU A 424 12.95 3.84 5.74
N LEU A 425 12.24 3.84 6.88
CA LEU A 425 12.61 4.61 8.08
C LEU A 425 14.00 4.24 8.63
N LEU A 426 14.41 2.98 8.47
CA LEU A 426 15.71 2.48 8.89
C LEU A 426 16.79 2.60 7.80
N GLY A 427 16.45 3.08 6.60
CA GLY A 427 17.37 3.18 5.46
C GLY A 427 17.85 1.83 4.93
N LEU A 428 17.04 0.78 5.09
CA LEU A 428 17.34 -0.57 4.60
C LEU A 428 16.84 -0.76 3.17
N ASP A 429 17.52 -1.61 2.38
CA ASP A 429 17.09 -1.97 1.03
C ASP A 429 15.69 -2.62 1.07
N PRO A 430 14.77 -2.32 0.13
CA PRO A 430 13.44 -2.95 0.06
C PRO A 430 13.45 -4.48 -0.03
N ASN A 431 14.57 -5.07 -0.46
CA ASN A 431 14.77 -6.51 -0.55
C ASN A 431 15.39 -7.12 0.72
N THR A 432 15.64 -6.31 1.75
CA THR A 432 16.20 -6.77 3.03
C THR A 432 15.27 -7.78 3.67
N SER A 433 15.83 -8.86 4.23
CA SER A 433 15.02 -9.93 4.78
C SER A 433 14.22 -9.47 6.02
N PRO A 434 13.07 -10.11 6.32
CA PRO A 434 12.34 -9.92 7.57
C PRO A 434 13.19 -10.05 8.83
N ARG A 435 14.13 -11.00 8.82
CA ARG A 435 15.01 -11.27 9.96
C ARG A 435 16.01 -10.14 10.19
N ASP A 436 16.57 -9.59 9.12
CA ASP A 436 17.58 -8.53 9.20
C ASP A 436 16.93 -7.20 9.57
N THR A 437 15.74 -6.93 9.02
CA THR A 437 14.92 -5.77 9.38
C THR A 437 14.53 -5.81 10.87
N PHE A 438 14.11 -6.97 11.37
CA PHE A 438 13.82 -7.14 12.80
C PHE A 438 15.06 -6.94 13.68
N SER A 439 16.23 -7.42 13.23
CA SER A 439 17.49 -7.24 13.94
C SER A 439 17.90 -5.76 14.00
N ALA A 440 17.69 -5.01 12.92
CA ALA A 440 17.92 -3.57 12.87
C ALA A 440 16.96 -2.80 13.80
N VAL A 441 15.65 -3.12 13.77
CA VAL A 441 14.66 -2.57 14.70
C VAL A 441 15.06 -2.85 16.15
N SER A 442 15.38 -4.11 16.48
CA SER A 442 15.79 -4.50 17.84
C SER A 442 17.04 -3.74 18.29
N SER A 443 18.03 -3.58 17.41
CA SER A 443 19.23 -2.77 17.69
C SER A 443 18.86 -1.31 17.99
N VAL A 444 17.94 -0.71 17.23
CA VAL A 444 17.48 0.67 17.48
C VAL A 444 16.72 0.77 18.81
N VAL A 445 15.82 -0.17 19.10
CA VAL A 445 15.07 -0.21 20.36
C VAL A 445 16.00 -0.39 21.55
N CYS A 446 16.98 -1.30 21.48
CA CYS A 446 17.97 -1.48 22.54
C CYS A 446 18.83 -0.22 22.76
N ARG A 447 19.20 0.49 21.70
CA ARG A 447 19.92 1.78 21.84
C ARG A 447 19.04 2.85 22.48
N LEU A 448 17.77 2.94 22.09
CA LEU A 448 16.82 3.88 22.70
C LEU A 448 16.57 3.57 24.17
N HIS A 449 16.46 2.30 24.55
CA HIS A 449 16.27 1.87 25.93
C HIS A 449 17.50 2.15 26.82
N ASN A 450 18.69 2.20 26.22
CA ASN A 450 19.92 2.57 26.93
C ASN A 450 20.16 4.10 26.98
N CYS A 451 19.35 4.88 26.27
CA CYS A 451 19.41 6.35 26.25
C CYS A 451 18.34 7.01 27.15
N ILE A 452 17.42 6.23 27.72
CA ILE A 452 16.44 6.62 28.75
C ILE A 452 16.96 6.12 30.09
#